data_AF-A0A7Y0XFZ7-F1
#
_entry.id   AF-A0A7Y0XFZ7-F1
#
_cell.length_a   1.000
_cell.length_b   1.000
_cell.length_c   1.000
_cell.angle_alpha   90.00
_cell.angle_beta   90.00
_cell.angle_gamma   90.00
#
_symmetry.space_group_name_H-M   'P 1'
#
loop_
_entity.id
_entity.type
_entity.pdbx_description
1 polymer ?
#
loop_
_entity_poly.entity_id
_entity_poly.type
_entity_poly.pdbx_seq_one_letter_code
_entity_poly.pdbx_strand_id
1 'polypeptide(L)'
;FAPSNIPFLALGAWILCVGWFGFNVMSAQTVSGISGLVAMNSLMAMVGGIVASLLAGKNDPGFIHNGPLAGLVAVCAGSDLMHPIGALVTGAIAGVLFVYLFTHLQNKTKIDDVLGVW
;
A
#
# COMPACT_ATOMS: atom_id res chain seq x y z
N PHE A 1 3.30 -3.95 19.00
CA PHE A 1 2.94 -5.16 19.76
C PHE A 1 3.00 -6.36 18.83
N ALA A 2 3.22 -7.58 19.34
CA ALA A 2 3.21 -8.77 18.50
C ALA A 2 1.78 -9.03 17.96
N PRO A 3 1.58 -9.24 16.65
CA PRO A 3 0.25 -9.48 16.11
C PRO A 3 -0.37 -10.75 16.70
N SER A 4 -1.57 -10.64 17.25
CA SER A 4 -2.26 -11.78 17.89
C SER A 4 -2.66 -12.89 16.91
N ASN A 5 -2.78 -12.58 15.60
CA ASN A 5 -3.08 -13.55 14.55
C ASN A 5 -2.64 -13.05 13.15
N ILE A 6 -1.42 -13.41 12.72
CA ILE A 6 -0.82 -13.00 11.44
C ILE A 6 -1.67 -13.41 10.22
N PRO A 7 -2.23 -14.64 10.12
CA PRO A 7 -3.12 -15.04 9.03
C PRO A 7 -4.33 -14.12 8.83
N PHE A 8 -4.98 -13.69 9.92
CA PHE A 8 -6.16 -12.82 9.83
C PHE A 8 -5.79 -11.40 9.40
N LEU A 9 -4.64 -10.90 9.85
CA LEU A 9 -4.08 -9.62 9.40
C LEU A 9 -3.79 -9.65 7.90
N ALA A 10 -3.14 -10.72 7.42
CA ALA A 10 -2.86 -10.91 6.00
C ALA A 10 -4.16 -10.94 5.18
N LEU A 11 -5.17 -11.70 5.64
CA LEU A 11 -6.45 -11.82 4.97
C LEU A 11 -7.18 -10.46 4.87
N GLY A 12 -7.21 -9.69 5.96
CA GLY A 12 -7.79 -8.35 5.96
C GLY A 12 -7.06 -7.40 5.00
N ALA A 13 -5.73 -7.38 5.04
CA ALA A 13 -4.91 -6.53 4.17
C ALA A 13 -5.11 -6.87 2.68
N TRP A 14 -5.19 -8.14 2.32
CA TRP A 14 -5.42 -8.57 0.94
C TRP A 14 -6.83 -8.27 0.43
N ILE A 15 -7.86 -8.41 1.28
CA ILE A 15 -9.22 -7.99 0.92
C ILE A 15 -9.25 -6.49 0.63
N LEU A 16 -8.58 -5.68 1.46
CA LEU A 16 -8.46 -4.24 1.24
C LEU A 16 -7.69 -3.93 -0.04
N CYS A 17 -6.59 -4.63 -0.32
CA CYS A 17 -5.82 -4.43 -1.56
C CYS A 17 -6.68 -4.69 -2.80
N VAL A 18 -7.45 -5.77 -2.81
CA VAL A 18 -8.36 -6.09 -3.94
C VAL A 18 -9.46 -5.03 -4.05
N GLY A 19 -10.06 -4.61 -2.94
CA GLY A 19 -11.06 -3.54 -2.92
C GLY A 19 -10.51 -2.21 -3.45
N TRP A 20 -9.31 -1.81 -3.02
CA TRP A 20 -8.67 -0.57 -3.43
C TRP A 20 -8.25 -0.58 -4.90
N PHE A 21 -7.82 -1.73 -5.41
CA PHE A 21 -7.56 -1.90 -6.83
C PHE A 21 -8.83 -1.63 -7.66
N GLY A 22 -9.96 -2.20 -7.26
CA GLY A 22 -11.26 -1.94 -7.90
C GLY A 22 -11.67 -0.47 -7.80
N PHE A 23 -11.43 0.18 -6.66
CA PHE A 23 -11.68 1.59 -6.45
C PHE A 23 -10.88 2.47 -7.42
N ASN A 24 -9.56 2.22 -7.55
CA ASN A 24 -8.69 2.98 -8.46
C ASN A 24 -9.12 2.83 -9.93
N VAL A 25 -9.43 1.60 -10.36
CA VAL A 25 -9.82 1.34 -11.76
C VAL A 25 -11.19 1.94 -12.11
N MET A 26 -12.14 1.95 -11.17
CA MET A 26 -13.50 2.45 -11.40
C MET A 26 -13.63 3.98 -11.21
N SER A 27 -12.64 4.63 -10.59
CA SER A 27 -12.58 6.08 -10.36
C SER A 27 -12.69 6.93 -11.63
N ALA A 28 -12.44 6.36 -12.81
CA ALA A 28 -12.50 7.09 -14.09
C ALA A 28 -13.93 7.48 -14.52
N GLN A 29 -14.99 7.00 -13.84
CA GLN A 29 -16.42 7.31 -14.02
C GLN A 29 -17.00 7.14 -15.44
N THR A 30 -16.17 6.80 -16.44
CA THR A 30 -16.53 6.65 -17.85
C THR A 30 -15.84 5.41 -18.41
N VAL A 31 -16.58 4.58 -19.17
CA VAL A 31 -16.06 3.32 -19.75
C VAL A 31 -14.92 3.56 -20.74
N SER A 32 -14.94 4.71 -21.41
CA SER A 32 -13.86 5.21 -22.29
C SER A 32 -12.61 5.67 -21.53
N GLY A 33 -12.72 5.93 -20.23
CA GLY A 33 -11.64 6.33 -19.33
C GLY A 33 -11.11 5.20 -18.45
N ILE A 34 -11.72 4.00 -18.50
CA ILE A 34 -11.16 2.77 -17.89
C ILE A 34 -9.89 2.42 -18.69
N SER A 35 -8.83 3.14 -18.39
CA SER A 35 -7.55 3.00 -19.05
C SER A 35 -6.82 1.84 -18.39
N GLY A 36 -6.37 0.88 -19.19
CA GLY A 36 -5.45 -0.16 -18.71
C GLY A 36 -4.20 0.42 -18.03
N LEU A 37 -3.90 1.71 -18.26
CA LEU A 37 -2.88 2.47 -17.54
C LEU A 37 -3.15 2.57 -16.04
N VAL A 38 -4.40 2.81 -15.60
CA VAL A 38 -4.76 2.93 -14.17
C VAL A 38 -4.59 1.60 -13.46
N ALA A 39 -5.02 0.52 -14.12
CA ALA A 39 -4.82 -0.85 -13.63
C ALA A 39 -3.32 -1.16 -13.51
N MET A 40 -2.54 -0.86 -14.55
CA MET A 40 -1.09 -1.09 -14.54
C MET A 40 -0.39 -0.26 -13.46
N ASN A 41 -0.73 1.02 -13.32
CA ASN A 41 -0.17 1.89 -12.29
C ASN A 41 -0.50 1.39 -10.89
N SER A 42 -1.73 0.93 -10.66
CA SER A 42 -2.15 0.37 -9.36
C SER A 42 -1.41 -0.93 -9.02
N LEU A 43 -1.20 -1.82 -10.01
CA LEU A 43 -0.38 -3.02 -9.84
C LEU A 43 1.08 -2.67 -9.52
N MET A 44 1.66 -1.74 -10.29
CA MET A 44 3.05 -1.32 -10.11
C MET A 44 3.28 -0.66 -8.75
N ALA A 45 2.32 0.15 -8.27
CA ALA A 45 2.37 0.74 -6.95
C ALA A 45 2.25 -0.29 -5.81
N MET A 46 1.40 -1.32 -5.96
CA MET A 46 1.35 -2.45 -5.01
C MET A 46 2.71 -3.15 -4.91
N VAL A 47 3.31 -3.48 -6.06
CA VAL A 47 4.61 -4.15 -6.11
C VAL A 47 5.69 -3.28 -5.47
N GLY A 48 5.71 -1.98 -5.78
CA GLY A 48 6.60 -1.01 -5.15
C GLY A 48 6.45 -0.99 -3.63
N GLY A 49 5.21 -0.96 -3.13
CA GLY A 49 4.89 -0.98 -1.70
C GLY A 49 5.34 -2.26 -0.99
N ILE A 50 5.14 -3.43 -1.61
CA ILE A 50 5.59 -4.73 -1.08
C ILE A 50 7.12 -4.78 -0.99
N VAL A 51 7.82 -4.45 -2.07
CA VAL A 51 9.29 -4.54 -2.11
C VAL A 51 9.91 -3.57 -1.11
N ALA A 52 9.38 -2.35 -1.03
CA ALA A 52 9.85 -1.35 -0.08
C ALA A 52 9.58 -1.74 1.38
N SER A 53 8.39 -2.25 1.70
CA SER A 53 8.06 -2.66 3.06
C SER A 53 8.83 -3.92 3.49
N LEU A 54 9.15 -4.83 2.56
CA LEU A 54 10.02 -5.97 2.78
C LEU A 54 11.43 -5.53 3.20
N LEU A 55 12.01 -4.59 2.44
CA LEU A 55 13.37 -4.08 2.68
C LEU A 55 13.44 -3.23 3.95
N ALA A 56 12.49 -2.30 4.15
CA ALA A 56 12.48 -1.41 5.31
C ALA A 56 12.06 -2.13 6.60
N GLY A 57 11.11 -3.08 6.49
CA GLY A 57 10.55 -3.83 7.62
C GLY A 57 11.37 -5.03 8.05
N LYS A 58 12.56 -5.26 7.45
CA LYS A 58 13.47 -6.37 7.78
C LYS A 58 12.76 -7.74 7.80
N ASN A 59 11.93 -8.01 6.80
CA ASN A 59 11.13 -9.24 6.67
C ASN A 59 10.07 -9.46 7.77
N ASP A 60 9.61 -8.43 8.47
CA ASP A 60 8.46 -8.57 9.37
C ASP A 60 7.16 -8.82 8.55
N PRO A 61 6.47 -9.96 8.77
CA PRO A 61 5.25 -10.29 8.04
C PRO A 61 4.13 -9.27 8.21
N GLY A 62 4.09 -8.51 9.32
CA GLY A 62 3.11 -7.45 9.52
C GLY A 62 3.27 -6.28 8.54
N PHE A 63 4.51 -5.91 8.21
CA PHE A 63 4.80 -4.81 7.27
C PHE A 63 4.68 -5.24 5.81
N ILE A 64 4.97 -6.50 5.49
CA ILE A 64 4.86 -7.04 4.13
C ILE A 64 3.41 -7.00 3.64
N HIS A 65 2.43 -7.34 4.49
CA HIS A 65 1.02 -7.36 4.09
C HIS A 65 0.38 -5.97 4.02
N ASN A 66 0.83 -5.02 4.84
CA ASN A 66 0.31 -3.65 4.81
C ASN A 66 1.03 -2.72 3.81
N GLY A 67 2.25 -3.06 3.39
CA GLY A 67 3.00 -2.34 2.35
C GLY A 67 2.26 -2.14 1.01
N PRO A 68 1.62 -3.17 0.41
CA PRO A 68 0.86 -2.99 -0.82
C PRO A 68 -0.33 -2.04 -0.64
N LEU A 69 -0.96 -2.01 0.54
CA LEU A 69 -2.05 -1.08 0.85
C LEU A 69 -1.54 0.36 0.85
N ALA A 70 -0.41 0.64 1.51
CA ALA A 70 0.22 1.96 1.49
C ALA A 70 0.55 2.43 0.05
N GLY A 71 1.02 1.52 -0.79
CA GLY A 71 1.26 1.80 -2.22
C GLY A 71 -0.01 2.11 -3.01
N LEU A 72 -1.09 1.35 -2.79
CA LEU A 72 -2.40 1.57 -3.42
C LEU A 72 -3.04 2.89 -3.02
N VAL A 73 -2.91 3.29 -1.76
CA VAL A 73 -3.39 4.58 -1.26
C VAL A 73 -2.63 5.73 -1.93
N ALA A 74 -1.29 5.61 -2.03
CA ALA A 74 -0.45 6.65 -2.61
C ALA A 74 -0.71 6.88 -4.10
N VAL A 75 -1.02 5.82 -4.86
CA VAL A 75 -1.29 5.93 -6.30
C VAL A 75 -2.67 6.54 -6.61
N CYS A 76 -3.60 6.60 -5.64
CA CYS A 76 -4.94 7.16 -5.84
C CYS A 76 -4.93 8.59 -6.41
N ALA A 77 -3.96 9.41 -6.00
CA ALA A 77 -3.88 10.82 -6.41
C ALA A 77 -3.38 11.04 -7.84
N GLY A 78 -2.80 10.03 -8.51
CA GLY A 78 -2.18 10.18 -9.84
C GLY A 78 -2.27 8.93 -10.71
N SER A 79 -3.25 8.05 -10.43
CA SER A 79 -3.35 6.73 -11.06
C SER A 79 -3.56 6.78 -12.58
N ASP A 80 -4.10 7.87 -13.12
CA ASP A 80 -4.40 8.12 -14.53
C ASP A 80 -3.32 8.91 -15.27
N LEU A 81 -2.43 9.60 -14.55
CA LEU A 81 -1.42 10.51 -15.11
C LEU A 81 0.02 9.95 -15.03
N MET A 82 0.28 9.04 -14.09
CA MET A 82 1.62 8.52 -13.85
C MET A 82 2.07 7.51 -14.91
N HIS A 83 3.37 7.48 -15.20
CA HIS A 83 3.99 6.36 -15.91
C HIS A 83 4.08 5.14 -14.97
N PRO A 84 3.95 3.88 -15.45
CA PRO A 84 4.00 2.68 -14.61
C PRO A 84 5.24 2.57 -13.71
N ILE A 85 6.39 3.03 -14.20
CA ILE A 85 7.63 3.10 -13.42
C ILE A 85 7.52 4.17 -12.31
N GLY A 86 6.90 5.31 -12.60
CA GLY A 86 6.63 6.35 -11.60
C GLY A 86 5.68 5.85 -10.52
N ALA A 87 4.64 5.11 -10.88
CA ALA A 87 3.73 4.48 -9.93
C ALA A 87 4.44 3.48 -9.00
N LEU A 88 5.39 2.70 -9.53
CA LEU A 88 6.23 1.82 -8.71
C LEU A 88 7.07 2.59 -7.70
N VAL A 89 7.71 3.68 -8.13
CA VAL A 89 8.54 4.52 -7.24
C VAL A 89 7.66 5.18 -6.17
N THR A 90 6.48 5.68 -6.52
CA THR A 90 5.51 6.24 -5.56
C THR A 90 5.10 5.19 -4.53
N GLY A 91 4.76 3.98 -4.98
CA GLY A 91 4.44 2.86 -4.09
C GLY A 91 5.60 2.49 -3.17
N ALA A 92 6.83 2.49 -3.69
CA ALA A 92 8.02 2.21 -2.89
C ALA A 92 8.28 3.28 -1.82
N ILE A 93 8.17 4.55 -2.17
CA ILE A 93 8.32 5.66 -1.21
C ILE A 93 7.25 5.56 -0.12
N ALA A 94 6.00 5.30 -0.49
CA ALA A 94 4.90 5.12 0.45
C ALA A 94 5.14 3.93 1.40
N GLY A 95 5.62 2.79 0.87
CA GLY A 95 5.98 1.61 1.67
C GLY A 95 7.10 1.88 2.70
N VAL A 96 8.17 2.59 2.30
CA VAL A 96 9.25 2.97 3.23
C VAL A 96 8.75 3.93 4.30
N LEU A 97 7.98 4.96 3.90
CA LEU A 97 7.42 5.94 4.83
C LEU A 97 6.49 5.28 5.84
N PHE A 98 5.65 4.33 5.40
CA PHE A 98 4.77 3.57 6.27
C PHE A 98 5.56 2.83 7.36
N VAL A 99 6.58 2.05 6.99
CA VAL A 99 7.40 1.31 7.99
C VAL A 99 8.10 2.26 8.95
N TYR A 100 8.67 3.36 8.44
CA TYR A 100 9.39 4.32 9.27
C TYR A 100 8.47 5.06 10.24
N LEU A 101 7.33 5.57 9.76
CA LEU A 101 6.34 6.27 10.57
C LEU A 101 5.73 5.34 11.61
N PHE A 102 5.38 4.11 11.23
CA PHE A 102 4.86 3.12 12.17
C PHE A 102 5.83 2.88 13.32
N THR A 103 7.10 2.61 12.97
CA THR A 103 8.17 2.37 13.94
C THR A 103 8.43 3.59 14.82
N HIS A 104 8.37 4.79 14.24
CA HIS A 104 8.55 6.03 14.98
C HIS A 104 7.40 6.30 15.96
N LEU A 105 6.15 6.15 15.50
CA LEU A 105 4.95 6.39 16.30
C LEU A 105 4.85 5.43 17.48
N GLN A 106 5.19 4.16 17.25
CA GLN A 106 5.14 3.15 18.31
C GLN A 106 6.27 3.35 19.34
N ASN A 107 7.50 3.66 18.89
CA ASN A 107 8.65 3.77 19.80
C ASN A 107 8.75 5.13 20.52
N LYS A 108 8.42 6.25 19.85
CA LYS A 108 8.54 7.59 20.44
C LYS A 108 7.26 8.10 21.07
N THR A 109 6.14 8.04 20.34
CA THR A 109 4.87 8.64 20.80
C THR A 109 4.00 7.65 21.57
N LYS A 110 4.37 6.35 21.60
CA LYS A 110 3.62 5.28 22.26
C LYS A 110 2.14 5.23 21.85
N ILE A 111 1.85 5.71 20.64
CA ILE A 111 0.53 5.60 20.03
C ILE A 111 0.46 4.18 19.49
N ASP A 112 -0.40 3.38 20.08
CA ASP A 112 -0.59 2.00 19.68
C ASP A 112 -1.76 1.91 18.69
N ASP A 113 -1.43 2.11 17.41
CA ASP A 113 -2.34 1.81 16.31
C ASP A 113 -2.18 0.34 15.94
N VAL A 114 -3.29 -0.40 15.99
CA VAL A 114 -3.39 -1.84 15.70
C VAL A 114 -2.86 -2.21 14.31
N LEU A 115 -2.92 -1.30 13.33
CA LEU A 115 -2.49 -1.55 11.95
C LEU A 115 -1.68 -0.39 11.33
N GLY A 116 -1.63 0.77 12.00
CA GLY A 116 -0.98 1.97 11.47
C GLY A 116 -1.80 2.63 10.36
N VAL A 117 -3.12 2.62 10.52
CA VAL A 117 -4.07 3.14 9.53
C VAL A 117 -4.34 4.60 9.90
N TRP A 118 -3.41 5.48 9.53
CA TRP A 118 -3.53 6.93 9.65
C TRP A 118 -3.58 7.60 8.27
#